data_AF-A0AAD6LGX4-F1
#
_entry.id   AF-A0AAD6LGX4-F1
#
_cell.length_a   1.000
_cell.length_b   1.000
_cell.length_c   1.000
_cell.angle_alpha   90.00
_cell.angle_beta   90.00
_cell.angle_gamma   90.00
#
_symmetry.space_group_name_H-M   'P 1'
#
loop_
_entity.id
_entity.type
_entity.pdbx_description
1 polymer ?
#
loop_
_entity_poly.entity_id
_entity_poly.type
_entity_poly.pdbx_seq_one_letter_code
_entity_poly.pdbx_strand_id
1 'polypeptide(L)'
;MEVDRLLLEIIQSRKDCVEIGRSSSYGNDLLGILVSEMEKKRSDGFNTNLQLIMDECKTFFFAGHETTALLLTWTVMLLASNPSWQEKVRAEVNEVCNGETPSIDHLSKFNLLNMVINESLRLYPPATLLPRMAFEDIKLGDLHVPKGLQIWIPVLAIHHSEEIWGKDANEFNPDRFASKPFAPGRHFIPFATGPRNCIGQSFAMMEAKIILAMLISRFSFHISDSYRHAPVVVLTIKPKHGVQVYLKPLNS
;
A
#
# COMPACT_ATOMS: atom_id res chain seq x y z
N MET A 1 13.70 7.28 -19.27
CA MET A 1 15.04 7.22 -19.89
C MET A 1 15.98 6.34 -19.08
N GLU A 2 16.23 6.61 -17.80
CA GLU A 2 17.07 5.74 -16.96
C GLU A 2 16.35 4.45 -16.51
N VAL A 3 15.11 4.55 -16.01
CA VAL A 3 14.30 3.38 -15.63
C VAL A 3 14.07 2.46 -16.84
N ASP A 4 13.78 3.03 -18.00
CA ASP A 4 13.62 2.31 -19.27
C ASP A 4 14.88 1.53 -19.63
N ARG A 5 16.05 2.16 -19.53
CA ARG A 5 17.34 1.51 -19.82
C ARG A 5 17.58 0.33 -18.87
N LEU A 6 17.37 0.52 -17.57
CA LEU A 6 17.55 -0.56 -16.58
C LEU A 6 16.60 -1.73 -16.81
N LEU A 7 15.33 -1.45 -17.13
CA LEU A 7 14.36 -2.50 -17.46
C LEU A 7 14.77 -3.28 -18.72
N LEU A 8 15.24 -2.58 -19.76
CA LEU A 8 15.76 -3.21 -20.98
C LEU A 8 16.96 -4.12 -20.68
N GLU A 9 17.91 -3.64 -19.87
CA GLU A 9 19.09 -4.42 -19.47
C GLU A 9 18.70 -5.70 -18.71
N ILE A 10 17.74 -5.61 -17.78
CA ILE A 10 17.23 -6.77 -17.04
C ILE A 10 16.53 -7.76 -17.98
N ILE A 11 15.68 -7.26 -18.89
CA ILE A 11 14.97 -8.10 -19.86
C ILE A 11 15.96 -8.82 -20.78
N GLN A 12 16.93 -8.09 -21.34
CA GLN A 12 17.93 -8.66 -22.23
C GLN A 12 18.76 -9.72 -21.52
N SER A 13 19.23 -9.42 -20.29
CA SER A 13 19.97 -10.38 -19.48
C SER A 13 19.19 -11.68 -19.22
N ARG A 14 17.88 -11.59 -18.95
CA ARG A 14 17.01 -12.77 -18.78
C ARG A 14 16.85 -13.56 -20.08
N LYS A 15 16.71 -12.87 -21.22
CA LYS A 15 16.63 -13.52 -22.54
C LYS A 15 17.92 -14.26 -22.88
N ASP A 16 19.06 -13.59 -22.72
CA ASP A 16 20.38 -14.16 -22.98
C ASP A 16 20.60 -15.44 -22.16
N CYS A 17 20.20 -15.44 -20.87
CA CYS A 17 20.31 -16.61 -20.01
C CYS A 17 19.49 -17.81 -20.51
N VAL A 18 18.33 -17.59 -21.12
CA VAL A 18 17.52 -18.66 -21.71
C VAL A 18 18.11 -19.13 -23.04
N GLU A 19 18.54 -18.20 -23.91
CA GLU A 19 19.13 -18.52 -25.22
C GLU A 19 20.41 -19.35 -25.11
N ILE A 20 21.29 -19.03 -24.14
CA ILE A 20 22.53 -19.79 -23.90
C ILE A 20 22.31 -21.06 -23.06
N GLY A 21 21.06 -21.38 -22.68
CA GLY A 21 20.72 -22.58 -21.91
C GLY A 21 21.11 -22.52 -20.42
N ARG A 22 21.42 -21.34 -19.87
CA ARG A 22 21.74 -21.14 -18.44
C ARG A 22 20.50 -21.14 -17.55
N SER A 23 19.32 -20.84 -18.11
CA SER A 23 18.02 -20.89 -17.45
C SER A 23 16.99 -21.56 -18.35
N SER A 24 16.01 -22.25 -17.77
CA SER A 24 14.86 -22.83 -18.48
C SER A 24 13.65 -21.91 -18.55
N SER A 25 13.66 -20.76 -17.86
CA SER A 25 12.60 -19.75 -17.90
C SER A 25 13.14 -18.33 -17.75
N TYR A 26 12.30 -17.34 -18.04
CA TYR A 26 12.61 -15.91 -17.84
C TYR A 26 12.43 -15.46 -16.37
N GLY A 27 12.26 -16.40 -15.45
CA GLY A 27 11.94 -16.17 -14.03
C GLY A 27 10.46 -16.47 -13.71
N ASN A 28 10.18 -16.66 -12.42
CA ASN A 28 8.82 -16.95 -11.90
C ASN A 28 8.15 -15.71 -11.27
N ASP A 29 8.73 -14.54 -11.46
CA ASP A 29 8.18 -13.26 -11.03
C ASP A 29 7.34 -12.61 -12.15
N LEU A 30 6.70 -11.47 -11.86
CA LEU A 30 5.84 -10.76 -12.80
C LEU A 30 6.55 -10.49 -14.14
N LEU A 31 7.81 -10.03 -14.12
CA LEU A 31 8.55 -9.75 -15.34
C LEU A 31 8.79 -11.02 -16.15
N GLY A 32 9.17 -12.12 -15.48
CA GLY A 32 9.38 -13.41 -16.12
C GLY A 32 8.10 -13.97 -16.75
N ILE A 33 6.95 -13.80 -16.09
CA ILE A 33 5.63 -14.18 -16.62
C ILE A 33 5.29 -13.34 -17.86
N LEU A 34 5.47 -12.01 -17.80
CA LEU A 34 5.19 -11.11 -18.93
C LEU A 34 6.08 -11.38 -20.14
N VAL A 35 7.38 -11.61 -19.92
CA VAL A 35 8.32 -11.99 -20.99
C VAL A 35 7.95 -13.35 -21.57
N SER A 36 7.62 -14.34 -20.73
CA SER A 36 7.17 -15.66 -21.19
C SER A 36 5.92 -15.56 -22.06
N GLU A 37 4.96 -14.69 -21.70
CA GLU A 37 3.73 -14.52 -22.46
C GLU A 37 3.95 -13.77 -23.78
N MET A 38 4.89 -12.84 -23.84
CA MET A 38 5.27 -12.18 -25.11
C MET A 38 5.93 -13.15 -26.10
N GLU A 39 6.76 -14.07 -25.61
CA GLU A 39 7.43 -15.06 -26.47
C GLU A 39 6.47 -16.15 -26.98
N LYS A 40 5.33 -16.37 -26.31
CA LYS A 40 4.24 -17.20 -26.83
C LYS A 40 3.58 -16.48 -28.00
N LYS A 41 3.96 -16.84 -29.23
CA LYS A 41 3.28 -16.40 -30.46
C LYS A 41 1.79 -16.74 -30.40
N ARG A 42 0.93 -15.75 -30.13
CA ARG A 42 -0.52 -15.94 -30.21
C ARG A 42 -1.04 -15.60 -31.61
N SER A 43 -2.03 -16.37 -32.06
CA SER A 43 -2.79 -16.18 -33.29
C SER A 43 -3.98 -15.21 -33.13
N ASP A 44 -4.19 -14.63 -31.94
CA ASP A 44 -5.38 -13.86 -31.55
C ASP A 44 -5.21 -12.32 -31.64
N GLY A 45 -4.09 -11.84 -32.19
CA GLY A 45 -3.89 -10.41 -32.46
C GLY A 45 -3.54 -9.54 -31.25
N PHE A 46 -3.41 -10.12 -30.05
CA PHE A 46 -2.86 -9.40 -28.88
C PHE A 46 -1.33 -9.34 -29.00
N ASN A 47 -0.81 -8.28 -29.62
CA ASN A 47 0.62 -8.11 -29.82
C ASN A 47 1.25 -7.44 -28.58
N THR A 48 1.61 -8.25 -27.57
CA THR A 48 2.37 -7.79 -26.40
C THR A 48 3.77 -7.38 -26.86
N ASN A 49 4.01 -6.10 -27.11
CA ASN A 49 5.33 -5.62 -27.48
C ASN A 49 6.17 -5.28 -26.24
N LEU A 50 7.49 -5.17 -26.42
CA LEU A 50 8.44 -4.88 -25.34
C LEU A 50 8.09 -3.61 -24.56
N GLN A 51 7.57 -2.59 -25.25
CA GLN A 51 7.17 -1.33 -24.62
C GLN A 51 6.03 -1.54 -23.62
N LEU A 52 5.02 -2.34 -23.97
CA LEU A 52 3.91 -2.67 -23.08
C LEU A 52 4.40 -3.37 -21.81
N ILE A 53 5.31 -4.35 -21.92
CA ILE A 53 5.90 -5.01 -20.74
C ILE A 53 6.60 -4.00 -19.84
N MET A 54 7.40 -3.13 -20.43
CA MET A 54 8.13 -2.11 -19.67
C MET A 54 7.18 -1.15 -18.95
N ASP A 55 6.11 -0.72 -19.62
CA ASP A 55 5.14 0.21 -19.05
C ASP A 55 4.28 -0.44 -17.94
N GLU A 56 3.92 -1.71 -18.10
CA GLU A 56 3.28 -2.49 -17.03
C GLU A 56 4.24 -2.65 -15.83
N CYS A 57 5.50 -3.04 -16.05
CA CYS A 57 6.48 -3.16 -14.97
C CYS A 57 6.69 -1.85 -14.21
N LYS A 58 6.77 -0.71 -14.92
CA LYS A 58 6.82 0.62 -14.29
C LYS A 58 5.58 0.85 -13.44
N THR A 59 4.40 0.56 -13.98
CA THR A 59 3.11 0.75 -13.27
C THR A 59 3.08 -0.02 -11.96
N PHE A 60 3.43 -1.31 -11.97
CA PHE A 60 3.49 -2.13 -10.76
C PHE A 60 4.54 -1.62 -9.77
N PHE A 61 5.72 -1.23 -10.24
CA PHE A 61 6.78 -0.69 -9.39
C PHE A 61 6.33 0.60 -8.68
N PHE A 62 5.82 1.58 -9.42
CA PHE A 62 5.35 2.84 -8.83
C PHE A 62 4.16 2.63 -7.89
N ALA A 63 3.17 1.84 -8.31
CA ALA A 63 1.97 1.60 -7.53
C ALA A 63 2.28 0.88 -6.22
N GLY A 64 3.14 -0.15 -6.23
CA GLY A 64 3.50 -0.93 -5.04
C GLY A 64 4.50 -0.21 -4.13
N HIS A 65 5.50 0.47 -4.69
CA HIS A 65 6.59 1.03 -3.89
C HIS A 65 6.19 2.31 -3.15
N GLU A 66 5.72 3.35 -3.85
CA GLU A 66 5.47 4.65 -3.22
C GLU A 66 4.33 4.56 -2.19
N THR A 67 3.27 3.82 -2.49
CA THR A 67 2.09 3.75 -1.60
C THR A 67 2.38 2.96 -0.32
N THR A 68 3.02 1.79 -0.42
CA THR A 68 3.40 0.98 0.75
C THR A 68 4.45 1.69 1.60
N ALA A 69 5.45 2.34 1.00
CA ALA A 69 6.45 3.12 1.73
C ALA A 69 5.82 4.26 2.55
N LEU A 70 4.83 4.96 1.98
CA LEU A 70 4.09 6.01 2.69
C LEU A 70 3.24 5.44 3.82
N LEU A 71 2.53 4.33 3.60
CA LEU A 71 1.80 3.63 4.66
C LEU A 71 2.71 3.29 5.85
N LEU A 72 3.87 2.67 5.57
CA LEU A 72 4.86 2.34 6.58
C LEU A 72 5.35 3.58 7.31
N THR A 73 5.68 4.64 6.57
CA THR A 73 6.17 5.91 7.12
C THR A 73 5.17 6.54 8.08
N TRP A 74 3.90 6.67 7.67
CA TRP A 74 2.85 7.23 8.52
C TRP A 74 2.54 6.33 9.72
N THR A 75 2.58 5.01 9.56
CA THR A 75 2.36 4.08 10.67
C THR A 75 3.47 4.15 11.71
N VAL A 76 4.74 4.20 11.30
CA VAL A 76 5.88 4.37 12.21
C VAL A 76 5.78 5.71 12.94
N MET A 77 5.41 6.79 12.23
CA MET A 77 5.17 8.10 12.84
C MET A 77 4.09 8.01 13.93
N LEU A 78 2.93 7.43 13.61
CA LEU A 78 1.81 7.28 14.54
C LEU A 78 2.19 6.44 15.77
N LEU A 79 2.90 5.33 15.59
CA LEU A 79 3.38 4.49 16.69
C LEU A 79 4.45 5.20 17.54
N ALA A 80 5.30 6.02 16.94
CA ALA A 80 6.29 6.82 17.66
C ALA A 80 5.63 7.92 18.50
N SER A 81 4.53 8.50 18.02
CA SER A 81 3.71 9.47 18.76
C SER A 81 2.76 8.83 19.78
N ASN A 82 2.52 7.51 19.71
CA ASN A 82 1.60 6.78 20.59
C ASN A 82 2.29 5.55 21.22
N PRO A 83 3.18 5.76 22.22
CA PRO A 83 3.96 4.66 22.80
C PRO A 83 3.11 3.53 23.38
N SER A 84 1.93 3.83 23.93
CA SER A 84 1.02 2.80 24.46
C SER A 84 0.58 1.79 23.39
N TRP A 85 0.28 2.26 22.17
CA TRP A 85 -0.03 1.39 21.04
C TRP A 85 1.20 0.67 20.51
N GLN A 86 2.36 1.32 20.54
CA GLN A 86 3.63 0.69 20.19
C GLN A 86 3.93 -0.52 21.09
N GLU A 87 3.77 -0.38 22.41
CA GLU A 87 3.96 -1.49 23.36
C GLU A 87 2.93 -2.61 23.17
N LYS A 88 1.65 -2.28 22.97
CA LYS A 88 0.59 -3.26 22.72
C LYS A 88 0.88 -4.11 21.47
N VAL A 89 1.23 -3.46 20.36
CA VAL A 89 1.55 -4.16 19.11
C VAL A 89 2.84 -4.96 19.25
N ARG A 90 3.86 -4.44 19.97
CA ARG A 90 5.08 -5.20 20.23
C ARG A 90 4.80 -6.47 21.03
N ALA A 91 3.96 -6.39 22.07
CA ALA A 91 3.57 -7.55 22.85
C ALA A 91 2.89 -8.61 21.98
N GLU A 92 1.94 -8.21 21.12
CA GLU A 92 1.30 -9.11 20.15
C GLU A 92 2.33 -9.76 19.21
N VAL A 93 3.25 -8.97 18.64
CA VAL A 93 4.26 -9.51 17.72
C VAL A 93 5.16 -10.52 18.41
N ASN A 94 5.60 -10.23 19.64
CA ASN A 94 6.45 -11.13 20.43
C ASN A 94 5.72 -12.44 20.78
N GLU A 95 4.44 -12.36 21.15
CA GLU A 95 3.61 -13.54 21.45
C GLU A 95 3.37 -14.41 20.21
N VAL A 96 3.04 -13.78 19.08
CA VAL A 96 2.72 -14.51 17.84
C VAL A 96 3.96 -15.14 17.21
N CYS A 97 5.09 -14.43 17.22
CA CYS A 97 6.32 -14.88 16.56
C CYS A 97 7.27 -15.63 17.48
N ASN A 98 7.10 -15.58 18.81
CA ASN A 98 7.97 -16.25 19.79
C ASN A 98 9.48 -16.00 19.56
N GLY A 99 9.84 -14.78 19.16
CA GLY A 99 11.22 -14.39 18.86
C GLY A 99 11.73 -14.78 17.47
N GLU A 100 10.94 -15.49 16.67
CA GLU A 100 11.26 -15.79 15.27
C GLU A 100 10.97 -14.60 14.34
N THR A 101 11.46 -14.68 13.10
CA THR A 101 11.14 -13.67 12.09
C THR A 101 9.68 -13.85 11.63
N PRO A 102 8.88 -12.77 11.53
CA PRO A 102 7.52 -12.83 11.02
C PRO A 102 7.44 -13.55 9.66
N SER A 103 6.47 -14.45 9.53
CA SER A 103 6.24 -15.27 8.34
C SER A 103 4.79 -15.09 7.87
N ILE A 104 4.45 -15.63 6.70
CA ILE A 104 3.09 -15.55 6.15
C ILE A 104 2.06 -16.19 7.11
N ASP A 105 2.43 -17.27 7.79
CA ASP A 105 1.56 -18.01 8.72
C ASP A 105 1.22 -17.19 9.99
N HIS A 106 2.06 -16.20 10.32
CA HIS A 106 1.85 -15.30 11.46
C HIS A 106 0.85 -14.17 11.13
N LEU A 107 0.68 -13.80 9.85
CA LEU A 107 -0.02 -12.56 9.46
C LEU A 107 -1.51 -12.53 9.81
N SER A 108 -2.15 -13.69 9.87
CA SER A 108 -3.55 -13.84 10.24
C SER A 108 -3.78 -13.64 11.74
N LYS A 109 -2.74 -13.76 12.56
CA LYS A 109 -2.79 -13.65 14.03
C LYS A 109 -2.52 -12.23 14.53
N PHE A 110 -1.94 -11.37 13.71
CA PHE A 110 -1.66 -9.96 14.01
C PHE A 110 -2.93 -9.11 13.97
N ASN A 111 -3.70 -9.08 15.06
CA ASN A 111 -4.97 -8.36 15.17
C ASN A 111 -4.75 -6.88 15.48
N LEU A 112 -3.97 -6.55 16.52
CA LEU A 112 -3.66 -5.18 16.94
C LEU A 112 -2.84 -4.45 15.89
N LEU A 113 -1.85 -5.10 15.29
CA LEU A 113 -1.10 -4.51 14.18
C LEU A 113 -2.02 -4.20 12.98
N ASN A 114 -2.99 -5.07 12.69
CA ASN A 114 -3.96 -4.83 11.63
C ASN A 114 -4.86 -3.63 11.93
N MET A 115 -5.29 -3.46 13.19
CA MET A 115 -6.04 -2.28 13.65
C MET A 115 -5.22 -1.00 13.46
N VAL A 116 -3.94 -1.02 13.87
CA VAL A 116 -3.01 0.11 13.69
C VAL A 116 -2.83 0.46 12.22
N ILE A 117 -2.59 -0.53 11.35
CA ILE A 117 -2.44 -0.30 9.90
C ILE A 117 -3.71 0.32 9.30
N ASN A 118 -4.89 -0.16 9.69
CA ASN A 118 -6.15 0.38 9.19
C ASN A 118 -6.40 1.82 9.67
N GLU A 119 -6.09 2.13 10.92
CA GLU A 119 -6.20 3.50 11.43
C GLU A 119 -5.17 4.44 10.79
N SER A 120 -3.95 3.96 10.52
CA SER A 120 -2.97 4.70 9.72
C SER A 120 -3.48 4.98 8.31
N LEU A 121 -4.10 3.99 7.65
CA LEU A 121 -4.70 4.16 6.33
C LEU A 121 -5.91 5.10 6.35
N ARG A 122 -6.63 5.20 7.47
CA ARG A 122 -7.75 6.14 7.62
C ARG A 122 -7.24 7.57 7.73
N LEU A 123 -6.25 7.82 8.59
CA LEU A 123 -5.71 9.17 8.82
C LEU A 123 -4.78 9.65 7.68
N TYR A 124 -4.04 8.74 7.06
CA TYR A 124 -3.08 9.06 6.01
C TYR A 124 -3.18 8.09 4.83
N PRO A 125 -4.34 8.01 4.13
CA PRO A 125 -4.50 7.16 2.97
C PRO A 125 -3.56 7.64 1.85
N PRO A 126 -2.64 6.79 1.33
CA PRO A 126 -1.74 7.22 0.25
C PRO A 126 -2.49 7.82 -0.94
N ALA A 127 -3.62 7.23 -1.34
CA ALA A 127 -4.54 7.79 -2.33
C ALA A 127 -5.65 8.61 -1.64
N THR A 128 -5.57 9.94 -1.73
CA THR A 128 -6.53 10.85 -1.06
C THR A 128 -7.80 11.12 -1.87
N LEU A 129 -7.76 10.87 -3.17
CA LEU A 129 -8.84 11.11 -4.13
C LEU A 129 -8.93 9.93 -5.11
N LEU A 130 -10.15 9.51 -5.46
CA LEU A 130 -10.39 8.50 -6.47
C LEU A 130 -11.19 9.10 -7.63
N PRO A 131 -10.55 9.41 -8.76
CA PRO A 131 -11.26 9.90 -9.94
C PRO A 131 -12.04 8.77 -10.62
N ARG A 132 -13.23 9.11 -11.14
CA ARG A 132 -14.10 8.28 -11.97
C ARG A 132 -14.62 9.14 -13.11
N MET A 133 -14.96 8.51 -14.23
CA MET A 133 -15.62 9.17 -15.36
C MET A 133 -16.88 8.37 -15.72
N ALA A 134 -17.99 9.07 -15.91
CA ALA A 134 -19.21 8.46 -16.40
C ALA A 134 -19.04 8.14 -17.89
N PHE A 135 -19.15 6.87 -18.29
CA PHE A 135 -19.08 6.47 -19.70
C PHE A 135 -20.43 6.49 -20.43
N GLU A 136 -21.49 6.67 -19.67
CA GLU A 136 -22.87 6.88 -20.10
C GLU A 136 -23.56 7.81 -19.11
N ASP A 137 -24.75 8.28 -19.44
CA ASP A 137 -25.55 9.07 -18.52
C ASP A 137 -26.00 8.16 -17.36
N ILE A 138 -25.66 8.53 -16.12
CA ILE A 138 -26.01 7.74 -14.93
C ILE A 138 -26.88 8.57 -13.97
N LYS A 139 -27.78 7.90 -13.26
CA LYS A 139 -28.53 8.47 -12.15
C LYS A 139 -27.93 7.99 -10.83
N LEU A 140 -27.43 8.90 -10.01
CA LEU A 140 -26.85 8.62 -8.70
C LEU A 140 -27.71 9.26 -7.60
N GLY A 141 -28.59 8.47 -6.99
CA GLY A 141 -29.64 9.01 -6.13
C GLY A 141 -30.55 9.95 -6.93
N ASP A 142 -30.65 11.20 -6.49
CA ASP A 142 -31.42 12.24 -7.20
C ASP A 142 -30.57 13.02 -8.22
N LEU A 143 -29.27 12.75 -8.31
CA LEU A 143 -28.36 13.43 -9.23
C LEU A 143 -28.35 12.75 -10.60
N HIS A 144 -28.48 13.56 -11.66
CA HIS A 144 -28.19 13.15 -13.02
C HIS A 144 -26.74 13.51 -13.36
N VAL A 145 -25.96 12.51 -13.76
CA VAL A 145 -24.54 12.64 -14.12
C VAL A 145 -24.42 12.33 -15.61
N PRO A 146 -24.14 13.33 -16.46
CA PRO A 146 -24.00 13.10 -17.89
C PRO A 146 -22.72 12.34 -18.22
N LYS A 147 -22.77 11.64 -19.35
CA LYS A 147 -21.61 11.00 -19.97
C LYS A 147 -20.46 11.99 -20.11
N GLY A 148 -19.25 11.54 -19.78
CA GLY A 148 -18.02 12.30 -19.82
C GLY A 148 -17.75 13.11 -18.54
N LEU A 149 -18.72 13.25 -17.62
CA LEU A 149 -18.47 13.95 -16.36
C LEU A 149 -17.50 13.15 -15.48
N GLN A 150 -16.52 13.87 -14.91
CA GLN A 150 -15.63 13.31 -13.90
C GLN A 150 -16.20 13.46 -12.50
N ILE A 151 -16.17 12.39 -11.72
CA ILE A 151 -16.54 12.34 -10.31
C ILE A 151 -15.27 12.08 -9.50
N TRP A 152 -15.03 12.89 -8.48
CA TRP A 152 -13.89 12.75 -7.59
C TRP A 152 -14.38 12.32 -6.22
N ILE A 153 -14.03 11.11 -5.79
CA ILE A 153 -14.41 10.61 -4.47
C ILE A 153 -13.36 11.07 -3.46
N PRO A 154 -13.70 11.92 -2.48
CA PRO A 154 -12.74 12.53 -1.56
C PRO A 154 -12.43 11.61 -0.38
N VAL A 155 -11.60 10.59 -0.61
CA VAL A 155 -11.23 9.57 0.40
C VAL A 155 -10.77 10.19 1.70
N LEU A 156 -9.82 11.13 1.65
CA LEU A 156 -9.27 11.77 2.85
C LEU A 156 -10.36 12.52 3.63
N ALA A 157 -11.24 13.27 2.95
CA ALA A 157 -12.32 13.99 3.62
C ALA A 157 -13.35 13.04 4.24
N ILE A 158 -13.71 11.96 3.55
CA ILE A 158 -14.60 10.92 4.09
C ILE A 158 -13.99 10.28 5.33
N HIS A 159 -12.69 10.01 5.32
CA HIS A 159 -11.99 9.37 6.43
C HIS A 159 -11.79 10.28 7.64
N HIS A 160 -11.82 11.61 7.45
CA HIS A 160 -11.72 12.61 8.52
C HIS A 160 -13.06 13.26 8.92
N SER A 161 -14.17 12.85 8.30
CA SER A 161 -15.49 13.43 8.60
C SER A 161 -15.91 13.09 10.03
N GLU A 162 -16.11 14.12 10.86
CA GLU A 162 -16.64 13.95 12.22
C GLU A 162 -18.07 13.38 12.23
N GLU A 163 -18.85 13.63 11.18
CA GLU A 163 -20.19 13.07 11.04
C GLU A 163 -20.15 11.54 10.93
N ILE A 164 -19.12 11.02 10.26
CA ILE A 164 -18.94 9.60 10.00
C ILE A 164 -18.16 8.91 11.12
N TRP A 165 -17.09 9.56 11.59
CA TRP A 165 -16.08 8.96 12.47
C TRP A 165 -16.13 9.44 13.92
N GLY A 166 -17.01 10.41 14.23
CA GLY A 166 -17.16 11.00 15.57
C GLY A 166 -16.25 12.21 15.80
N LYS A 167 -16.39 12.82 16.98
CA LYS A 167 -15.65 14.04 17.34
C LYS A 167 -14.12 13.87 17.40
N ASP A 168 -13.69 12.63 17.64
CA ASP A 168 -12.31 12.21 17.68
C ASP A 168 -11.81 11.70 16.31
N ALA A 169 -12.48 12.04 15.19
CA ALA A 169 -12.11 11.62 13.84
C ALA A 169 -10.65 11.97 13.45
N ASN A 170 -10.07 13.02 14.03
CA ASN A 170 -8.69 13.41 13.75
C ASN A 170 -7.67 12.78 14.72
N GLU A 171 -8.14 12.02 15.71
CA GLU A 171 -7.29 11.34 16.68
C GLU A 171 -6.92 9.93 16.22
N PHE A 172 -5.72 9.48 16.59
CA PHE A 172 -5.27 8.13 16.34
C PHE A 172 -5.91 7.16 17.33
N ASN A 173 -6.93 6.43 16.89
CA ASN A 173 -7.67 5.49 17.71
C ASN A 173 -7.85 4.13 16.98
N PRO A 174 -6.86 3.23 17.04
CA PRO A 174 -6.97 1.90 16.45
C PRO A 174 -8.13 1.04 17.00
N ASP A 175 -8.64 1.32 18.21
CA ASP A 175 -9.78 0.57 18.77
C ASP A 175 -11.06 0.70 17.94
N ARG A 176 -11.17 1.71 17.05
CA ARG A 176 -12.24 1.79 16.04
C ARG A 176 -12.34 0.56 15.15
N PHE A 177 -11.24 -0.18 15.00
CA PHE A 177 -11.16 -1.41 14.21
C PHE A 177 -11.16 -2.69 15.05
N ALA A 178 -11.46 -2.61 16.36
CA ALA A 178 -11.46 -3.77 17.28
C ALA A 178 -12.65 -4.73 17.04
N SER A 179 -13.84 -4.19 16.77
CA SER A 179 -15.03 -4.97 16.41
C SER A 179 -15.06 -5.28 14.91
N LYS A 180 -15.57 -6.47 14.52
CA LYS A 180 -15.83 -6.86 13.12
C LYS A 180 -16.47 -5.70 12.32
N PRO A 181 -16.07 -5.57 11.06
CA PRO A 181 -15.51 -4.34 10.49
C PRO A 181 -16.56 -3.24 10.41
N PHE A 182 -16.12 -1.99 10.61
CA PHE A 182 -16.71 -0.84 9.93
C PHE A 182 -17.12 -1.30 8.52
N ALA A 183 -18.42 -1.38 8.24
CA ALA A 183 -18.92 -2.13 7.09
C ALA A 183 -18.10 -1.76 5.82
N PRO A 184 -17.29 -2.70 5.29
CA PRO A 184 -16.38 -2.40 4.19
C PRO A 184 -17.15 -1.76 3.04
N GLY A 185 -16.69 -0.61 2.57
CA GLY A 185 -17.24 0.03 1.38
C GLY A 185 -18.25 1.16 1.60
N ARG A 186 -18.67 1.51 2.83
CA ARG A 186 -19.45 2.75 3.05
C ARG A 186 -18.59 3.96 3.41
N HIS A 187 -17.67 3.80 4.34
CA HIS A 187 -16.96 4.95 4.94
C HIS A 187 -15.44 4.75 5.05
N PHE A 188 -14.97 3.50 5.02
CA PHE A 188 -13.55 3.15 4.98
C PHE A 188 -13.23 2.52 3.62
N ILE A 189 -12.42 3.21 2.82
CA ILE A 189 -12.14 2.88 1.40
C ILE A 189 -10.68 3.15 1.00
N PRO A 190 -9.67 2.80 1.82
CA PRO A 190 -8.26 3.11 1.51
C PRO A 190 -7.74 2.40 0.25
N PHE A 191 -8.38 1.29 -0.13
CA PHE A 191 -8.07 0.50 -1.33
C PHE A 191 -9.18 0.57 -2.39
N ALA A 192 -10.07 1.57 -2.29
CA ALA A 192 -11.32 1.67 -3.03
C ALA A 192 -12.23 0.42 -2.84
N THR A 193 -13.32 0.34 -3.62
CA THR A 193 -14.25 -0.79 -3.60
C THR A 193 -14.80 -1.05 -5.02
N GLY A 194 -15.42 -2.21 -5.23
CA GLY A 194 -16.00 -2.61 -6.50
C GLY A 194 -14.97 -3.11 -7.52
N PRO A 195 -15.33 -3.19 -8.81
CA PRO A 195 -14.54 -3.86 -9.86
C PRO A 195 -13.22 -3.15 -10.22
N ARG A 196 -13.01 -1.93 -9.72
CA ARG A 196 -11.77 -1.15 -9.88
C ARG A 196 -11.15 -0.83 -8.52
N ASN A 197 -11.24 -1.77 -7.58
CA ASN A 197 -10.50 -1.72 -6.32
C ASN A 197 -9.00 -1.99 -6.55
N CYS A 198 -8.20 -1.77 -5.51
CA CYS A 198 -6.77 -2.01 -5.57
C CYS A 198 -6.49 -3.53 -5.64
N ILE A 199 -6.00 -4.00 -6.79
CA ILE A 199 -5.57 -5.40 -6.96
C ILE A 199 -4.40 -5.76 -6.04
N GLY A 200 -3.57 -4.78 -5.65
CA GLY A 200 -2.42 -4.95 -4.77
C GLY A 200 -2.76 -4.96 -3.27
N GLN A 201 -4.03 -4.84 -2.87
CA GLN A 201 -4.42 -4.70 -1.46
C GLN A 201 -3.83 -5.81 -0.57
N SER A 202 -3.99 -7.08 -0.96
CA SER A 202 -3.50 -8.20 -0.17
C SER A 202 -1.97 -8.19 -0.03
N PHE A 203 -1.27 -7.80 -1.10
CA PHE A 203 0.19 -7.71 -1.11
C PHE A 203 0.69 -6.55 -0.23
N ALA A 204 0.09 -5.36 -0.36
CA ALA A 204 0.44 -4.20 0.46
C ALA A 204 0.21 -4.46 1.96
N MET A 205 -0.90 -5.10 2.32
CA MET A 205 -1.19 -5.46 3.72
C MET A 205 -0.21 -6.52 4.26
N MET A 206 0.19 -7.48 3.43
CA MET A 206 1.20 -8.47 3.77
C MET A 206 2.56 -7.80 4.03
N GLU A 207 3.05 -7.01 3.07
CA GLU A 207 4.32 -6.28 3.20
C GLU A 207 4.33 -5.38 4.43
N ALA A 208 3.28 -4.58 4.62
CA ALA A 208 3.17 -3.68 5.75
C ALA A 208 3.24 -4.42 7.09
N LYS A 209 2.50 -5.53 7.24
CA LYS A 209 2.52 -6.33 8.46
C LYS A 209 3.89 -6.93 8.74
N ILE A 210 4.54 -7.54 7.74
CA ILE A 210 5.86 -8.16 7.89
C ILE A 210 6.88 -7.10 8.32
N ILE A 211 6.98 -6.00 7.57
CA ILE A 211 7.98 -4.97 7.82
C ILE A 211 7.76 -4.31 9.18
N LEU A 212 6.53 -3.94 9.52
CA LEU A 212 6.23 -3.33 10.82
C LEU A 212 6.51 -4.28 11.99
N ALA A 213 6.15 -5.56 11.86
CA ALA A 213 6.45 -6.57 12.88
C ALA A 213 7.97 -6.75 13.07
N MET A 214 8.74 -6.77 11.98
CA MET A 214 10.21 -6.84 12.04
C MET A 214 10.83 -5.60 12.70
N LEU A 215 10.30 -4.41 12.42
CA LEU A 215 10.83 -3.17 13.00
C LEU A 215 10.48 -3.04 14.48
N ILE A 216 9.22 -3.28 14.85
CA ILE A 216 8.72 -3.04 16.22
C ILE A 216 9.26 -4.06 17.23
N SER A 217 9.59 -5.28 16.78
CA SER A 217 10.23 -6.31 17.60
C SER A 217 11.70 -6.01 17.91
N ARG A 218 12.36 -5.13 17.15
CA ARG A 218 13.79 -4.82 17.28
C ARG A 218 14.07 -3.42 17.79
N PHE A 219 13.15 -2.49 17.58
CA PHE A 219 13.35 -1.09 17.90
C PHE A 219 12.16 -0.48 18.64
N SER A 220 12.46 0.52 19.46
CA SER A 220 11.49 1.49 19.94
C SER A 220 11.59 2.78 19.12
N PHE A 221 10.45 3.26 18.65
CA PHE A 221 10.33 4.44 17.80
C PHE A 221 10.04 5.67 18.65
N HIS A 222 10.81 6.74 18.45
CA HIS A 222 10.58 8.04 19.10
C HIS A 222 10.58 9.13 18.04
N ILE A 223 9.59 10.01 18.06
CA ILE A 223 9.60 11.19 17.18
C ILE A 223 10.79 12.08 17.53
N SER A 224 11.52 12.53 16.51
CA SER A 224 12.62 13.48 16.69
C SER A 224 12.09 14.88 16.96
N ASP A 225 12.78 15.66 17.79
CA ASP A 225 12.49 17.09 18.00
C ASP A 225 12.59 17.91 16.70
N SER A 226 13.31 17.40 15.69
CA SER A 226 13.40 18.01 14.37
C SER A 226 12.20 17.73 13.46
N TYR A 227 11.30 16.83 13.87
CA TYR A 227 10.13 16.47 13.09
C TYR A 227 9.18 17.65 12.93
N ARG A 228 8.75 17.90 11.70
CA ARG A 228 7.79 18.96 11.35
C ARG A 228 6.61 18.34 10.63
N HIS A 229 5.49 18.20 11.33
CA HIS A 229 4.27 17.64 10.77
C HIS A 229 3.70 18.58 9.68
N ALA A 230 3.87 18.19 8.42
CA ALA A 230 3.36 18.91 7.26
C ALA A 230 3.00 17.93 6.13
N PRO A 231 1.83 17.26 6.21
CA PRO A 231 1.32 16.45 5.10
C PRO A 231 1.03 17.33 3.88
N VAL A 232 1.45 16.88 2.71
CA VAL A 232 1.15 17.53 1.42
C VAL A 232 0.62 16.50 0.43
N VAL A 233 -0.36 16.91 -0.36
CA VAL A 233 -0.96 16.08 -1.41
C VAL A 233 -0.41 16.54 -2.75
N VAL A 234 0.26 15.65 -3.47
CA VAL A 234 0.69 15.88 -4.86
C VAL A 234 -0.04 14.91 -5.77
N LEU A 235 0.37 13.63 -5.71
CA LEU A 235 -0.37 12.49 -6.25
C LEU A 235 -0.84 11.61 -5.07
N THR A 236 0.07 11.39 -4.14
CA THR A 236 -0.16 10.75 -2.85
C THR A 236 0.01 11.75 -1.71
N ILE A 237 -0.53 11.44 -0.52
CA ILE A 237 -0.25 12.21 0.71
C ILE A 237 1.12 11.81 1.27
N LYS A 238 2.03 12.78 1.35
CA LYS A 238 3.41 12.56 1.79
C LYS A 238 3.87 13.61 2.81
N PRO A 239 4.80 13.28 3.70
CA PRO A 239 5.35 14.25 4.64
C PRO A 239 6.30 15.20 3.89
N LYS A 240 5.96 16.49 3.81
CA LYS A 240 6.73 17.52 3.07
C LYS A 240 8.22 17.55 3.47
N HIS A 241 8.50 17.32 4.74
CA HIS A 241 9.84 17.37 5.32
C HIS A 241 10.38 15.99 5.72
N GLY A 242 9.71 14.91 5.31
CA GLY A 242 9.96 13.56 5.83
C GLY A 242 9.42 13.36 7.25
N VAL A 243 9.60 12.14 7.77
CA VAL A 243 9.35 11.84 9.18
C VAL A 243 10.68 11.45 9.83
N GLN A 244 11.23 12.33 10.65
CA GLN A 244 12.44 12.06 11.42
C GLN A 244 12.08 11.32 12.70
N VAL A 245 12.54 10.08 12.81
CA VAL A 245 12.27 9.19 13.94
C VAL A 245 13.60 8.63 14.45
N TYR A 246 13.78 8.61 15.76
CA TYR A 246 14.85 7.86 16.40
C TYR A 246 14.42 6.41 16.57
N LEU A 247 15.24 5.50 16.03
CA LEU A 247 15.12 4.07 16.27
C LEU A 247 16.09 3.68 17.38
N LYS A 248 15.58 3.38 18.57
CA LYS A 248 16.38 2.87 19.68
C LYS A 248 16.33 1.35 19.67
N PRO A 249 17.45 0.64 19.51
CA PRO A 249 17.45 -0.83 19.64
C PRO A 249 16.87 -1.25 20.99
N LEU A 250 16.06 -2.30 20.98
CA LEU A 250 15.63 -2.95 22.21
C LEU A 250 16.79 -3.82 22.70
N ASN A 251 17.14 -3.70 23.97
CA ASN A 251 18.17 -4.55 24.56
C ASN A 251 17.61 -5.99 24.62
N SER A 252 18.20 -6.89 23.84
CA SER A 252 18.01 -8.34 23.96
C SER A 252 18.62 -8.87 25.25
#